data_AF-A0A851XIV3-F1
#
_entry.id   AF-A0A851XIV3-F1
#
_cell.length_a   1.000
_cell.length_b   1.000
_cell.length_c   1.000
_cell.angle_alpha   90.00
_cell.angle_beta   90.00
_cell.angle_gamma   90.00
#
_symmetry.space_group_name_H-M   'P 1'
#
loop_
_entity.id
_entity.type
_entity.pdbx_description
1 polymer ?
#
loop_
_entity_poly.entity_id
_entity_poly.type
_entity_poly.pdbx_seq_one_letter_code
_entity_poly.pdbx_strand_id
1 'polypeptide(L)'
;MSVPRGAVHAKWIVGKVIGTKMQKTAKVRVTRLVLDPYLLKALPERRSKHVKHELAEIVFKVGKVIDPITGKPCAGTRFLENLSDSENLTEADTTYLSEKLQELKVCSTDK
;
A
#
# COMPACT_ATOMS: atom_id res chain seq x y z
N MET A 1 5.00 21.12 -21.68
CA MET A 1 3.95 20.14 -22.02
C MET A 1 2.65 20.55 -21.35
N SER A 2 1.63 20.99 -22.10
CA SER A 2 0.35 21.46 -21.53
C SER A 2 -0.56 20.28 -21.17
N VAL A 3 -1.12 20.28 -19.96
CA VAL A 3 -2.07 19.22 -19.54
C VAL A 3 -3.43 19.51 -20.18
N PRO A 4 -4.04 18.57 -20.92
CA PRO A 4 -5.38 18.77 -21.48
C PRO A 4 -6.38 19.04 -20.35
N ARG A 5 -7.17 20.12 -20.49
CA ARG A 5 -8.21 20.48 -19.52
C ARG A 5 -9.48 19.70 -19.85
N GLY A 6 -9.78 18.66 -19.09
CA GLY A 6 -11.09 18.02 -19.13
C GLY A 6 -12.17 18.91 -18.53
N ALA A 7 -13.38 18.90 -19.10
CA ALA A 7 -14.53 19.70 -18.66
C ALA A 7 -15.19 19.21 -17.34
N VAL A 8 -14.48 18.44 -16.53
CA VAL A 8 -15.00 17.81 -15.31
C VAL A 8 -14.39 18.48 -14.10
N HIS A 9 -15.23 18.91 -13.16
CA HIS A 9 -14.79 19.58 -11.93
C HIS A 9 -13.83 18.71 -11.09
N ALA A 10 -14.07 17.39 -11.05
CA ALA A 10 -13.12 16.45 -10.47
C ALA A 10 -12.09 16.06 -11.53
N LYS A 11 -10.82 16.40 -11.32
CA LYS A 11 -9.72 16.00 -12.21
C LYS A 11 -9.16 14.62 -11.86
N TRP A 12 -8.95 14.38 -10.57
CA TRP A 12 -8.50 13.10 -10.02
C TRP A 12 -9.44 12.66 -8.90
N ILE A 13 -9.73 11.36 -8.86
CA ILE A 13 -10.56 10.74 -7.82
C ILE A 13 -9.93 9.44 -7.36
N VAL A 14 -10.01 9.18 -6.07
CA VAL A 14 -9.69 7.87 -5.48
C VAL A 14 -10.96 7.33 -4.85
N GLY A 15 -11.22 6.04 -5.02
CA GLY A 15 -12.44 5.43 -4.52
C GLY A 15 -12.39 3.91 -4.51
N LYS A 16 -13.40 3.31 -3.88
CA LYS A 16 -13.54 1.85 -3.74
C LYS A 16 -14.40 1.29 -4.86
N VAL A 17 -13.91 0.29 -5.57
CA VAL A 17 -14.71 -0.45 -6.56
C VAL A 17 -15.85 -1.19 -5.85
N ILE A 18 -17.09 -0.95 -6.28
CA ILE A 18 -18.30 -1.63 -5.77
C ILE A 18 -18.72 -2.77 -6.69
N GLY A 19 -18.57 -2.59 -8.01
CA GLY A 19 -19.05 -3.59 -8.96
C GLY A 19 -18.46 -3.43 -10.35
N THR A 20 -18.32 -4.56 -11.03
CA THR A 20 -17.68 -4.70 -12.35
C THR A 20 -18.56 -5.51 -13.31
N LYS A 21 -19.88 -5.54 -13.07
CA LYS A 21 -20.82 -6.33 -13.88
C LYS A 21 -20.88 -5.86 -15.34
N MET A 22 -20.50 -4.62 -15.61
CA MET A 22 -20.50 -4.04 -16.95
C MET A 22 -19.15 -4.25 -17.64
N GLN A 23 -19.16 -4.49 -18.95
CA GLN A 23 -17.93 -4.70 -19.72
C GLN A 23 -17.07 -3.44 -19.71
N LYS A 24 -15.75 -3.59 -19.47
CA LYS A 24 -14.72 -2.53 -19.48
C LYS A 24 -15.06 -1.28 -18.64
N THR A 25 -15.95 -1.41 -17.65
CA THR A 25 -16.40 -0.30 -16.80
C THR A 25 -16.52 -0.76 -15.36
N ALA A 26 -16.16 0.13 -14.42
CA ALA A 26 -16.23 -0.15 -13.00
C ALA A 26 -17.09 0.88 -12.30
N LYS A 27 -18.02 0.41 -11.45
CA LYS A 27 -18.78 1.26 -10.53
C LYS A 27 -17.92 1.54 -9.30
N VAL A 28 -17.47 2.78 -9.14
CA VAL A 28 -16.59 3.21 -8.04
C VAL A 28 -17.35 4.09 -7.04
N ARG A 29 -17.20 3.81 -5.75
CA ARG A 29 -17.66 4.67 -4.65
C ARG A 29 -16.57 5.67 -4.31
N VAL A 30 -16.88 6.96 -4.44
CA VAL A 30 -16.01 8.05 -3.96
C VAL A 30 -16.61 8.61 -2.68
N THR A 31 -15.82 8.64 -1.61
CA THR A 31 -16.17 9.21 -0.31
C THR A 31 -15.38 10.50 -0.10
N ARG A 32 -16.05 11.60 0.21
CA ARG A 32 -15.42 12.84 0.64
C ARG A 32 -15.93 13.20 2.02
N LEU A 33 -15.08 13.87 2.80
CA LEU A 33 -15.51 14.46 4.06
C LEU A 33 -16.16 15.82 3.78
N VAL A 34 -17.35 16.02 4.34
CA VAL A 34 -18.10 17.28 4.25
C VAL A 34 -18.39 17.75 5.67
N LEU A 35 -18.20 19.05 5.90
CA LEU A 35 -18.42 19.66 7.20
C LEU A 35 -19.92 19.82 7.44
N ASP A 36 -20.41 19.25 8.55
CA ASP A 36 -21.72 19.58 9.06
C ASP A 36 -21.66 20.97 9.74
N PRO A 37 -22.43 21.97 9.27
CA PRO A 37 -22.35 23.32 9.78
C PRO A 37 -22.85 23.47 11.23
N TYR A 38 -23.68 22.55 11.72
CA TYR A 38 -24.23 22.61 13.07
C TYR A 38 -23.39 21.81 14.06
N LEU A 39 -22.89 20.66 13.64
CA LEU A 39 -22.10 19.77 14.50
C LEU A 39 -20.59 20.08 14.48
N LEU A 40 -20.14 20.92 13.55
CA LEU A 40 -18.72 21.21 13.27
C LEU A 40 -17.88 19.92 13.11
N LYS A 41 -18.51 18.86 12.61
CA LYS A 41 -17.91 17.53 12.43
C LYS A 41 -17.85 17.17 10.96
N ALA A 42 -16.72 16.63 10.53
CA ALA A 42 -16.56 16.09 9.20
C ALA A 42 -17.28 14.74 9.08
N LEU A 43 -18.32 14.68 8.26
CA LEU A 43 -19.07 13.47 7.98
C LEU A 43 -18.73 12.92 6.59
N PRO A 44 -18.66 11.59 6.44
CA PRO A 44 -18.41 10.98 5.13
C PRO A 44 -19.67 11.06 4.26
N GLU A 45 -19.63 11.90 3.23
CA GLU A 45 -20.70 12.03 2.25
C GLU A 45 -20.38 11.25 0.97
N ARG A 46 -21.39 10.58 0.42
CA ARG A 46 -21.28 9.82 -0.84
C ARG A 46 -21.63 10.71 -2.01
N ARG A 47 -20.73 10.87 -2.97
CA ARG A 47 -21.05 11.48 -4.27
C ARG A 47 -21.77 10.44 -5.14
N SER A 48 -22.96 10.76 -5.64
CA SER A 48 -23.80 9.87 -6.47
C SER A 48 -23.80 10.22 -7.97
N LYS A 49 -22.92 11.13 -8.43
CA LYS A 49 -22.90 11.54 -9.84
C LYS A 49 -22.27 10.46 -10.73
N HIS A 50 -22.93 10.15 -11.85
CA HIS A 50 -22.32 9.39 -12.94
C HIS A 50 -21.29 10.28 -13.63
N VAL A 51 -20.00 10.04 -13.34
CA VAL A 51 -18.91 10.81 -13.93
C VAL A 51 -18.07 9.89 -14.79
N LYS A 52 -17.85 10.28 -16.05
CA LYS A 52 -17.00 9.57 -17.00
C LYS A 52 -15.54 9.82 -16.64
N HIS A 53 -14.96 8.93 -15.86
CA HIS A 53 -13.52 8.87 -15.60
C HIS A 53 -12.95 7.59 -16.22
N GLU A 54 -11.71 7.68 -16.68
CA GLU A 54 -10.91 6.51 -17.03
C GLU A 54 -10.14 6.03 -15.80
N LEU A 55 -9.91 4.71 -15.71
CA LEU A 55 -9.09 4.13 -14.66
C LEU A 55 -7.62 4.39 -14.99
N ALA A 56 -6.92 5.19 -14.18
CA ALA A 56 -5.50 5.42 -14.33
C ALA A 56 -4.67 4.27 -13.72
N GLU A 57 -4.95 3.92 -12.45
CA GLU A 57 -4.16 2.95 -11.69
C GLU A 57 -5.00 2.27 -10.61
N ILE A 58 -4.64 1.02 -10.27
CA ILE A 58 -5.18 0.33 -9.09
C ILE A 58 -4.19 0.51 -7.94
N VAL A 59 -4.47 1.48 -7.06
CA VAL A 59 -3.59 1.79 -5.91
C VAL A 59 -3.47 0.61 -4.94
N PHE A 60 -4.60 -0.02 -4.60
CA PHE A 60 -4.62 -1.16 -3.68
C PHE A 60 -5.48 -2.28 -4.23
N LYS A 61 -4.85 -3.40 -4.58
CA LYS A 61 -5.54 -4.61 -5.02
C LYS A 61 -6.07 -5.38 -3.83
N VAL A 62 -7.37 -5.69 -3.85
CA VAL A 62 -8.01 -6.51 -2.80
C VAL A 62 -7.30 -7.86 -2.71
N GLY A 63 -6.84 -8.21 -1.49
CA GLY A 63 -6.17 -9.48 -1.19
C GLY A 63 -4.67 -9.54 -1.52
N LYS A 64 -4.14 -8.59 -2.30
CA LYS A 64 -2.70 -8.50 -2.62
C LYS A 64 -2.26 -7.05 -2.55
N VAL A 65 -2.22 -6.51 -1.32
CA VAL A 65 -1.80 -5.14 -1.06
C VAL A 65 -0.27 -5.12 -0.95
N ILE A 66 0.36 -4.16 -1.62
CA ILE A 66 1.79 -3.90 -1.54
C ILE A 66 1.94 -2.59 -0.77
N ASP A 67 2.78 -2.57 0.26
CA ASP A 67 3.07 -1.35 1.00
C ASP A 67 3.87 -0.38 0.10
N PRO A 68 3.39 0.86 -0.13
CA PRO A 68 4.09 1.81 -0.99
C PRO A 68 5.45 2.26 -0.46
N ILE A 69 5.73 2.10 0.83
CA ILE A 69 7.01 2.53 1.42
C ILE A 69 8.08 1.45 1.22
N THR A 70 7.74 0.19 1.49
CA THR A 70 8.70 -0.92 1.47
C THR A 70 8.66 -1.76 0.18
N GLY A 71 7.58 -1.67 -0.60
CA GLY A 71 7.36 -2.52 -1.76
C GLY A 71 7.03 -3.99 -1.42
N LYS A 72 6.89 -4.32 -0.12
CA LYS A 72 6.61 -5.69 0.33
C LYS A 72 5.11 -5.97 0.38
N PRO A 73 4.68 -7.22 0.10
CA PRO A 73 3.29 -7.62 0.23
C PRO A 73 2.86 -7.60 1.71
N CYS A 74 1.69 -7.01 1.99
CA CYS A 74 1.17 -6.87 3.34
C CYS A 74 -0.28 -7.37 3.45
N ALA A 75 -0.61 -7.91 4.62
CA ALA A 75 -1.94 -8.32 5.04
C ALA A 75 -2.34 -7.49 6.27
N GLY A 76 -3.09 -6.41 6.02
CA GLY A 76 -3.45 -5.48 7.08
C GLY A 76 -2.20 -4.77 7.61
N THR A 77 -1.86 -5.02 8.89
CA THR A 77 -0.70 -4.41 9.56
C THR A 77 0.55 -5.27 9.55
N ARG A 78 0.50 -6.49 9.00
CA ARG A 78 1.64 -7.42 8.98
C ARG A 78 2.16 -7.60 7.56
N PHE A 79 3.48 -7.67 7.40
CA PHE A 79 4.10 -8.10 6.14
C PHE A 79 3.89 -9.61 5.96
N LEU A 80 3.62 -10.01 4.72
CA LEU A 80 3.44 -11.42 4.34
C LEU A 80 4.78 -12.13 4.17
N GLU A 81 5.81 -11.38 3.78
CA GLU A 81 7.18 -11.82 3.88
C GLU A 81 7.58 -11.78 5.35
N ASN A 82 7.68 -12.96 5.95
CA ASN A 82 8.40 -13.13 7.20
C ASN A 82 9.85 -12.68 6.97
N LEU A 83 10.53 -12.28 8.05
CA LEU A 83 11.96 -11.98 8.14
C LEU A 83 12.85 -13.20 7.83
N SER A 84 12.39 -14.12 6.98
CA SER A 84 13.06 -15.34 6.52
C SER A 84 13.64 -15.20 5.11
N ASP A 85 13.96 -13.97 4.66
CA ASP A 85 15.00 -13.80 3.64
C ASP A 85 16.41 -14.08 4.22
N SER A 86 16.51 -14.49 5.49
CA SER A 86 17.64 -15.23 6.03
C SER A 86 17.89 -16.57 5.31
N GLU A 87 17.00 -17.01 4.42
CA GLU A 87 17.18 -18.21 3.60
C GLU A 87 17.97 -17.97 2.31
N ASN A 88 18.44 -16.73 2.06
CA ASN A 88 19.55 -16.46 1.12
C ASN A 88 20.86 -16.15 1.87
N LEU A 89 21.02 -16.62 3.11
CA LEU A 89 22.36 -16.80 3.66
C LEU A 89 22.88 -18.13 3.12
N THR A 90 23.84 -18.06 2.21
CA THR A 90 24.51 -19.25 1.72
C THR A 90 25.18 -19.97 2.90
N GLU A 91 25.42 -21.28 2.79
CA GLU A 91 26.13 -22.06 3.83
C GLU A 91 27.50 -21.45 4.20
N ALA A 92 28.09 -20.67 3.28
CA ALA A 92 29.30 -19.88 3.53
C ALA A 92 29.10 -18.74 4.53
N ASP A 93 27.94 -18.06 4.50
CA ASP A 93 27.64 -16.91 5.36
C ASP A 93 27.37 -17.31 6.80
N THR A 94 26.73 -18.48 7.01
CA THR A 94 26.52 -19.04 8.35
C THR A 94 27.84 -19.51 8.98
N THR A 95 28.73 -20.07 8.17
CA THR A 95 30.07 -20.48 8.59
C THR A 95 30.91 -19.26 8.99
N TYR A 96 30.92 -18.20 8.17
CA TYR A 96 31.64 -16.95 8.44
C TYR A 96 31.18 -16.26 9.74
N LEU A 97 29.86 -16.20 9.99
CA LEU A 97 29.32 -15.61 11.21
C LEU A 97 29.64 -16.45 12.45
N SER A 98 29.71 -17.77 12.30
CA SER A 98 30.08 -18.67 13.40
C SER A 98 31.55 -18.50 13.82
N GLU A 99 32.46 -18.30 12.87
CA GLU A 99 33.88 -18.04 13.10
C GLU A 99 34.08 -16.68 13.80
N LYS A 100 33.43 -15.62 13.29
CA LYS A 100 33.43 -14.28 13.91
C LYS A 100 32.93 -14.28 15.36
N LEU A 101 31.90 -15.07 15.67
CA LEU A 101 31.36 -15.17 17.03
C LEU A 101 32.28 -15.97 17.97
N GLN A 102 33.02 -16.95 17.46
CA GLN A 102 34.03 -17.65 18.24
C GLN A 102 35.22 -16.74 18.56
N GLU A 103 35.69 -15.94 17.61
CA GLU A 103 36.74 -14.94 17.83
C GLU A 103 36.37 -13.92 18.92
N LEU A 104 35.11 -13.47 18.95
CA LEU A 104 34.64 -12.50 19.94
C LEU A 104 34.51 -13.09 21.36
N LYS A 105 34.18 -14.37 21.50
CA LYS A 105 34.10 -15.04 22.82
C LYS A 105 35.48 -15.18 23.46
N VAL A 106 36.52 -15.45 22.66
CA VAL A 106 37.90 -15.59 23.16
C VAL A 106 38.47 -14.24 23.65
N CYS A 107 37.93 -13.11 23.19
CA CYS A 107 38.35 -11.78 23.61
C CYS A 107 37.73 -11.31 24.95
N SER A 108 36.65 -11.96 25.42
CA SER A 108 35.93 -11.55 26.63
C SER A 108 36.42 -12.22 27.93
N THR A 109 37.41 -13.10 27.86
CA THR A 109 38.02 -13.75 29.02
C THR A 109 39.47 -13.30 29.18
N ASP A 110 39.66 -12.03 29.52
CA ASP A 110 40.90 -11.53 30.15
C ASP A 110 40.61 -10.15 30.81
N LYS A 111 39.92 -10.20 31.96
CA LYS A 111 40.15 -9.42 33.18
C LYS A 111 39.00 -9.58 34.18
#